data_AF-A0A2N9MVD8-F1
#
_entry.id   AF-A0A2N9MVD8-F1
#
_cell.length_a   1.000
_cell.length_b   1.000
_cell.length_c   1.000
_cell.angle_alpha   90.00
_cell.angle_beta   90.00
_cell.angle_gamma   90.00
#
_symmetry.space_group_name_H-M   'P 1'
#
loop_
_entity.id
_entity.type
_entity.pdbx_description
1 polymer ?
#
loop_
_entity_poly.entity_id
_entity_poly.type
_entity_poly.pdbx_seq_one_letter_code
_entity_poly.pdbx_strand_id
1 'polypeptide(L)'
;MTPLLTCKDFLRELSDYLDESLDAEVRAKLEQHITECPNCWVIADTTRKTIKIYKGMEAYTIPGDVQSRLMAALERKMAAKK
;
A
#
# COMPACT_ATOMS: atom_id res chain seq x y z
N MET A 1 6.54 -27.09 11.00
CA MET A 1 5.17 -26.61 11.21
C MET A 1 5.29 -25.13 11.55
N THR A 2 5.22 -24.26 10.54
CA THR A 2 5.28 -22.81 10.71
C THR A 2 4.07 -22.41 11.56
N PRO A 3 4.24 -21.63 12.64
CA PRO A 3 3.10 -21.26 13.47
C PRO A 3 2.12 -20.47 12.62
N LEU A 4 0.83 -20.83 12.71
CA LEU A 4 -0.26 -20.08 12.10
C LEU A 4 -0.17 -18.63 12.59
N LEU A 5 -0.01 -17.70 11.64
CA LEU A 5 0.05 -16.27 11.89
C LEU A 5 -1.19 -15.85 12.68
N THR A 6 -1.01 -15.21 13.83
CA THR A 6 -2.14 -14.84 14.70
C THR A 6 -2.70 -13.47 14.32
N CYS A 7 -3.93 -13.16 14.74
CA CYS A 7 -4.49 -11.82 14.55
C CYS A 7 -3.61 -10.72 15.17
N LYS A 8 -2.89 -11.02 16.25
CA LYS A 8 -1.97 -10.08 16.91
C LYS A 8 -0.72 -9.84 16.08
N ASP A 9 -0.25 -10.86 15.35
CA ASP A 9 0.85 -10.71 14.40
C ASP A 9 0.38 -9.89 13.20
N PHE A 10 -0.80 -10.20 12.66
CA PHE A 10 -1.41 -9.42 11.59
C PHE A 10 -1.53 -7.93 11.94
N LEU A 11 -2.04 -7.62 13.14
CA LEU A 11 -2.17 -6.23 13.61
C LEU A 11 -0.83 -5.50 13.75
N ARG A 12 0.26 -6.21 14.07
CA ARG A 12 1.60 -5.61 14.12
C ARG A 12 2.11 -5.23 12.73
N GLU A 13 1.82 -6.05 11.74
CA GLU A 13 2.24 -5.86 10.35
C GLU A 13 1.23 -5.06 9.51
N LEU A 14 0.08 -4.67 10.07
CA LEU A 14 -1.04 -4.09 9.33
C LEU A 14 -0.64 -2.82 8.57
N SER A 15 0.17 -1.95 9.18
CA SER A 15 0.65 -0.72 8.55
C SER A 15 1.49 -1.03 7.31
N ASP A 16 2.50 -1.88 7.45
CA ASP A 16 3.39 -2.27 6.36
C ASP A 16 2.65 -3.06 5.26
N TYR A 17 1.65 -3.85 5.65
CA TYR A 17 0.75 -4.51 4.71
C TYR A 17 -0.06 -3.51 3.86
N LEU A 18 -0.56 -2.43 4.47
CA LEU A 18 -1.33 -1.40 3.77
C LEU A 18 -0.44 -0.48 2.91
N ASP A 19 0.81 -0.28 3.31
CA ASP A 19 1.79 0.53 2.59
C ASP A 19 2.56 -0.26 1.51
N GLU A 20 2.28 -1.55 1.37
CA GLU A 20 2.92 -2.46 0.41
C GLU A 20 4.45 -2.56 0.57
N SER A 21 4.95 -2.36 1.80
CA SER A 21 6.38 -2.33 2.14
C SER A 21 6.95 -3.68 2.60
N LEU A 22 6.09 -4.70 2.78
CA LEU A 22 6.49 -6.02 3.23
C LEU A 22 7.23 -6.83 2.16
N ASP A 23 8.10 -7.73 2.60
CA ASP A 23 8.65 -8.76 1.73
C ASP A 23 7.55 -9.72 1.25
N ALA A 24 7.81 -10.36 0.10
CA ALA A 24 6.82 -11.21 -0.55
C ALA A 24 6.39 -12.42 0.30
N GLU A 25 7.29 -12.95 1.14
CA GLU A 25 6.99 -14.12 1.97
C GLU A 25 6.05 -13.75 3.13
N VAL A 26 6.33 -12.63 3.81
CA VAL A 26 5.49 -12.11 4.89
C VAL A 26 4.13 -11.68 4.35
N ARG A 27 4.10 -10.99 3.20
CA ARG A 27 2.84 -10.60 2.56
C ARG A 27 1.95 -11.79 2.26
N ALA A 28 2.49 -12.87 1.69
CA ALA A 28 1.72 -14.08 1.39
C ALA A 28 1.11 -14.71 2.64
N LYS A 29 1.84 -14.72 3.77
CA LYS A 29 1.33 -15.24 5.05
C LYS A 29 0.18 -14.39 5.61
N LEU A 30 0.27 -13.07 5.50
CA LEU A 30 -0.79 -12.16 5.93
C LEU A 30 -2.02 -12.24 5.04
N GLU A 31 -1.84 -12.37 3.72
CA GLU A 31 -2.93 -12.56 2.75
C GLU A 31 -3.69 -13.88 2.99
N GLN A 32 -2.96 -14.96 3.31
CA GLN A 32 -3.59 -16.21 3.76
C GLN A 32 -4.42 -15.97 5.02
N HIS A 33 -3.86 -15.31 6.03
CA HIS A 33 -4.57 -15.05 7.28
C HIS A 33 -5.84 -14.20 7.09
N ILE A 34 -5.79 -13.12 6.30
CA ILE A 34 -6.98 -12.30 5.99
C ILE A 34 -8.07 -13.12 5.29
N THR A 35 -7.67 -14.03 4.40
CA THR A 35 -8.60 -14.90 3.68
C THR A 35 -9.36 -15.84 4.62
N GLU A 36 -8.70 -16.30 5.68
CA GLU A 36 -9.26 -17.26 6.64
C GLU A 36 -9.87 -16.58 7.89
N CYS A 37 -9.59 -15.31 8.14
CA CYS A 37 -10.01 -14.57 9.34
C CYS A 37 -10.92 -13.36 9.02
N PRO A 38 -12.25 -13.47 9.21
CA PRO A 38 -13.18 -12.36 8.98
C PRO A 38 -12.87 -11.11 9.80
N ASN A 39 -12.37 -11.25 11.02
CA ASN A 39 -12.05 -10.12 11.89
C ASN A 39 -10.90 -9.28 11.30
N CYS A 40 -9.82 -9.93 10.87
CA CYS A 40 -8.68 -9.24 10.27
C CYS A 40 -9.03 -8.67 8.89
N TRP A 41 -9.90 -9.32 8.13
CA TRP A 41 -10.45 -8.75 6.90
C TRP A 41 -11.20 -7.44 7.16
N VAL A 42 -12.11 -7.41 8.15
CA VAL A 42 -12.84 -6.17 8.51
C VAL A 42 -11.87 -5.07 8.94
N ILE A 43 -10.86 -5.40 9.75
CA ILE A 43 -9.86 -4.42 10.19
C ILE A 43 -9.06 -3.87 9.00
N ALA A 44 -8.58 -4.73 8.11
CA ALA A 44 -7.81 -4.31 6.94
C ALA A 44 -8.65 -3.41 6.00
N ASP A 45 -9.89 -3.82 5.72
CA ASP A 45 -10.81 -3.07 4.84
C ASP A 45 -11.21 -1.72 5.45
N THR A 46 -11.62 -1.70 6.71
CA THR A 46 -12.00 -0.45 7.39
C THR A 46 -10.82 0.51 7.52
N THR A 47 -9.62 0.01 7.83
CA THR A 47 -8.41 0.85 7.88
C THR A 47 -8.07 1.41 6.49
N ARG A 48 -8.16 0.61 5.43
CA ARG A 48 -7.96 1.08 4.04
C ARG A 48 -8.96 2.18 3.66
N LYS A 49 -10.23 2.03 4.03
CA LYS A 49 -11.27 3.05 3.83
C LYS A 49 -10.95 4.32 4.61
N THR A 50 -10.53 4.21 5.87
CA THR A 50 -10.09 5.35 6.69
C THR A 50 -8.94 6.10 6.02
N ILE A 51 -7.89 5.38 5.56
CA ILE A 51 -6.77 5.99 4.83
C ILE A 51 -7.26 6.74 3.59
N LYS A 52 -8.17 6.14 2.82
CA LYS A 52 -8.75 6.79 1.63
C LYS A 52 -9.50 8.08 1.96
N ILE A 53 -10.28 8.08 3.05
CA ILE A 53 -10.99 9.28 3.53
C ILE A 53 -9.98 10.37 3.91
N TYR A 54 -8.93 10.02 4.67
CA TYR A 54 -7.90 10.97 5.11
C TYR A 54 -7.05 11.52 3.96
N LYS A 55 -6.76 10.72 2.93
CA LYS A 55 -6.03 11.18 1.73
C LYS A 55 -6.85 12.14 0.86
N GLY A 56 -8.13 12.36 1.18
CA GLY A 56 -9.05 13.17 0.39
C GLY A 56 -9.67 12.37 -0.74
N MET A 57 -10.93 12.69 -1.06
CA MET A 57 -11.64 12.11 -2.20
C MET A 57 -11.34 12.83 -3.52
N GLU A 58 -10.81 14.06 -3.45
CA GLU A 58 -10.41 14.86 -4.61
C GLU A 58 -8.92 14.75 -4.85
N ALA A 59 -8.56 14.41 -6.09
CA ALA A 59 -7.18 14.52 -6.55
C ALA A 59 -6.75 15.98 -6.44
N TYR A 60 -5.76 16.25 -5.60
CA TYR A 60 -5.14 17.57 -5.57
C TYR A 60 -4.51 17.85 -6.93
N THR A 61 -4.80 19.03 -7.48
CA THR A 61 -4.15 19.47 -8.71
C THR A 61 -2.66 19.66 -8.42
N ILE A 62 -1.81 19.01 -9.21
CA ILE A 62 -0.37 19.21 -9.12
C ILE A 62 -0.08 20.64 -9.62
N PRO A 63 0.70 21.45 -8.91
CA PRO A 63 1.14 22.76 -9.40
C PRO A 63 1.78 22.64 -10.78
N GLY A 64 1.42 23.53 -11.71
CA GLY A 64 1.84 23.41 -13.12
C GLY A 64 3.36 23.41 -13.32
N ASP A 65 4.11 24.06 -12.44
CA ASP A 65 5.58 24.06 -12.45
C ASP A 65 6.15 22.68 -12.08
N VAL A 66 5.57 22.01 -11.07
CA VAL A 66 5.94 20.66 -10.66
C VAL A 66 5.64 19.66 -11.77
N GLN A 67 4.46 19.76 -12.39
CA GLN A 67 4.10 18.91 -13.52
C GLN A 67 5.08 19.10 -14.69
N SER A 68 5.37 20.34 -15.06
CA SER A 68 6.28 20.66 -16.18
C SER A 68 7.69 20.13 -15.92
N ARG A 69 8.22 20.32 -14.71
CA ARG A 69 9.55 19.81 -14.31
C ARG A 69 9.61 18.29 -14.32
N LEU A 70 8.56 17.62 -13.86
CA LEU A 70 8.44 16.17 -13.87
C LEU A 70 8.45 15.63 -15.30
N MET A 71 7.60 16.18 -16.18
CA MET A 71 7.52 15.75 -17.58
C MET A 71 8.86 15.92 -18.30
N ALA A 72 9.51 17.07 -18.14
CA ALA A 72 10.84 17.30 -18.72
C ALA A 72 11.90 16.32 -18.18
N ALA A 73 11.83 15.92 -16.90
CA ALA A 73 12.73 14.92 -16.33
C ALA A 73 12.47 13.52 -16.91
N LEU A 74 11.21 13.15 -17.11
CA LEU A 74 10.83 11.87 -17.73
C LEU A 74 11.29 11.80 -19.19
N GLU A 75 11.08 12.86 -19.97
CA GLU A 75 11.55 12.96 -21.36
C GLU A 75 13.07 12.78 -21.47
N ARG A 76 13.84 13.50 -20.64
CA ARG A 76 15.31 13.35 -20.59
C ARG A 76 15.72 11.92 -20.28
N LYS A 77 15.06 11.27 -19.30
CA LYS A 77 15.39 9.90 -18.89
C LYS A 77 15.03 8.88 -19.96
N MET A 78 13.93 9.07 -20.69
CA MET A 78 13.53 8.22 -21.82
C MET A 78 14.50 8.38 -23.00
N ALA A 79 14.90 9.61 -23.33
CA ALA A 79 15.86 9.88 -24.39
C ALA A 79 17.25 9.29 -24.09
N ALA A 80 17.70 9.34 -22.84
CA ALA A 80 18.97 8.77 -22.41
C ALA A 80 18.99 7.23 -22.32
N LYS A 81 17.83 6.58 -22.39
CA LYS A 81 17.69 5.12 -22.36
C LYS A 81 17.59 4.49 -23.75
N LYS A 82 17.67 5.32 -24.81
CA LYS A 82 17.74 4.94 -26.22
C LYS A 82 19.19 5.00 -26.67
#